data_AF-A0A661UM19-F1
#
_entry.id   AF-A0A661UM19-F1
#
_cell.length_a   1.000
_cell.length_b   1.000
_cell.length_c   1.000
_cell.angle_alpha   90.00
_cell.angle_beta   90.00
_cell.angle_gamma   90.00
#
_symmetry.space_group_name_H-M   'P 1'
#
loop_
_entity.id
_entity.type
_entity.pdbx_description
1 polymer ?
#
loop_
_entity_poly.entity_id
_entity_poly.type
_entity_poly.pdbx_seq_one_letter_code
_entity_poly.pdbx_strand_id
1 'polypeptide(L)'
;MNAYNDLSDSINRLAVYPNEFIAQCHFALFDNCLSHLVKVIVDNNRSFSFQNVIKHDRQKIQVLLQQNKIKMKFYNDIQKKLKKLRNKHLAHIDKEYLDDPNRIWDEIKITGDDLRTLIKGVYYVVKQLYLNEISRNPKYVEYDDKSILEFIEKNYQTN
;
A
#
# COMPACT_ATOMS: atom_id res chain seq x y z
N MET A 1 -11.63 11.07 5.77
CA MET A 1 -11.75 10.59 4.38
C MET A 1 -11.09 9.22 4.31
N ASN A 2 -11.66 8.26 3.59
CA ASN A 2 -11.15 6.87 3.58
C ASN A 2 -9.88 6.78 2.72
N ALA A 3 -9.08 5.72 2.87
CA ALA A 3 -7.80 5.60 2.18
C ALA A 3 -7.92 5.57 0.65
N TYR A 4 -8.99 4.97 0.13
CA TYR A 4 -9.24 4.90 -1.31
C TYR A 4 -9.49 6.30 -1.88
N ASN A 5 -10.37 7.07 -1.26
CA ASN A 5 -10.65 8.46 -1.63
C ASN A 5 -9.47 9.38 -1.34
N ASP A 6 -8.75 9.26 -0.22
CA ASP A 6 -7.58 10.08 0.09
C ASP A 6 -6.47 9.91 -0.95
N LEU A 7 -6.19 8.66 -1.32
CA LEU A 7 -5.17 8.36 -2.33
C LEU A 7 -5.66 8.71 -3.73
N SER A 8 -6.92 8.37 -4.08
CA SER A 8 -7.55 8.74 -5.34
C SER A 8 -7.60 10.25 -5.53
N ASP A 9 -8.06 11.02 -4.54
CA ASP A 9 -8.16 12.49 -4.61
C ASP A 9 -6.81 13.19 -4.59
N SER A 10 -5.82 12.66 -3.86
CA SER A 10 -4.45 13.18 -3.95
C SER A 10 -3.93 13.08 -5.38
N ILE A 11 -4.38 12.06 -6.12
CA ILE A 11 -3.99 11.86 -7.52
C ILE A 11 -4.93 12.63 -8.49
N ASN A 12 -6.24 12.69 -8.24
CA ASN A 12 -7.20 13.46 -9.05
C ASN A 12 -6.94 14.98 -8.97
N ARG A 13 -6.47 15.50 -7.83
CA ARG A 13 -6.05 16.91 -7.71
C ARG A 13 -4.82 17.23 -8.58
N LEU A 14 -4.05 16.22 -8.95
CA LEU A 14 -2.85 16.35 -9.78
C LEU A 14 -3.10 15.99 -11.24
N ALA A 15 -4.23 15.36 -11.54
CA ALA A 15 -4.56 14.92 -12.87
C ALA A 15 -5.92 15.46 -13.32
N VAL A 16 -5.88 16.61 -14.01
CA VAL A 16 -6.92 16.93 -14.98
C VAL A 16 -6.70 15.98 -16.15
N TYR A 17 -7.31 14.79 -16.10
CA TYR A 17 -7.15 13.82 -17.18
C TYR A 17 -7.81 14.38 -18.45
N PRO A 18 -7.05 14.52 -19.57
CA PRO A 18 -7.58 15.14 -20.79
C PRO A 18 -8.68 14.30 -21.45
N ASN A 19 -8.84 13.01 -21.08
CA ASN A 19 -9.96 12.18 -21.49
C ASN A 19 -10.28 11.05 -20.49
N GLU A 20 -11.46 10.46 -20.65
CA GLU A 20 -12.01 9.38 -19.81
C GLU A 20 -11.16 8.10 -19.85
N PHE A 21 -10.53 7.78 -20.98
CA PHE A 21 -9.68 6.60 -21.12
C PHE A 21 -8.45 6.66 -20.20
N ILE A 22 -7.76 7.80 -20.15
CA ILE A 22 -6.58 7.98 -19.28
C ILE A 22 -7.00 7.89 -17.81
N ALA A 23 -8.15 8.46 -17.44
CA ALA A 23 -8.71 8.32 -16.09
C ALA A 23 -8.94 6.84 -15.74
N GLN A 24 -9.53 6.05 -16.65
CA GLN A 24 -9.75 4.62 -16.44
C GLN A 24 -8.45 3.82 -16.35
N CYS A 25 -7.46 4.07 -17.23
CA CYS A 25 -6.14 3.45 -17.14
C CYS A 25 -5.46 3.78 -15.81
N HIS A 26 -5.61 5.01 -15.34
CA HIS A 26 -5.08 5.44 -14.07
C HIS A 26 -5.72 4.70 -12.88
N PHE A 27 -7.05 4.61 -12.83
CA PHE A 27 -7.75 3.84 -11.80
C PHE A 27 -7.32 2.36 -11.81
N ALA A 28 -7.17 1.76 -12.99
CA ALA A 28 -6.70 0.37 -13.12
C ALA A 28 -5.28 0.17 -12.56
N LEU A 29 -4.36 1.11 -12.79
CA LEU A 29 -3.01 1.06 -12.22
C LEU A 29 -3.03 1.22 -10.69
N PHE A 30 -3.83 2.16 -10.19
CA PHE A 30 -4.00 2.38 -8.75
C PHE A 30 -4.55 1.13 -8.04
N ASP A 31 -5.62 0.53 -8.57
CA ASP A 31 -6.19 -0.71 -8.04
C ASP A 31 -5.18 -1.86 -8.08
N ASN A 32 -4.37 -1.95 -9.14
CA ASN A 32 -3.31 -2.94 -9.23
C ASN A 32 -2.26 -2.74 -8.12
N CYS A 33 -1.77 -1.52 -7.92
CA CYS A 33 -0.84 -1.19 -6.84
C CYS A 33 -1.40 -1.55 -5.46
N LEU A 34 -2.68 -1.23 -5.21
CA LEU A 34 -3.37 -1.51 -3.96
C LEU A 34 -3.53 -3.02 -3.72
N SER A 35 -3.89 -3.77 -4.76
CA SER A 35 -3.96 -5.23 -4.74
C SER A 35 -2.60 -5.86 -4.40
N HIS A 36 -1.51 -5.34 -4.98
CA HIS A 36 -0.16 -5.79 -4.66
C HIS A 36 0.25 -5.46 -3.22
N LEU A 37 -0.05 -4.26 -2.72
CA LEU A 37 0.18 -3.89 -1.32
C LEU A 37 -0.54 -4.86 -0.38
N VAL A 38 -1.82 -5.12 -0.63
CA VAL A 38 -2.62 -6.06 0.15
C VAL A 38 -1.99 -7.46 0.14
N LYS A 39 -1.47 -7.94 -1.00
CA LYS A 39 -0.77 -9.23 -1.08
C LYS A 39 0.52 -9.28 -0.27
N VAL A 40 1.28 -8.18 -0.20
CA VAL A 40 2.53 -8.10 0.59
C VAL A 40 2.23 -8.12 2.09
N ILE A 41 1.19 -7.40 2.54
CA ILE A 41 0.88 -7.23 3.96
C ILE A 41 0.05 -8.39 4.52
N VAL A 42 -0.93 -8.86 3.75
CA VAL A 42 -1.84 -9.91 4.21
C VAL A 42 -1.20 -11.28 4.06
N ASP A 43 -1.23 -12.06 5.13
CA ASP A 43 -0.75 -13.44 5.15
C ASP A 43 -1.36 -14.26 4.01
N ASN A 44 -0.50 -14.95 3.28
CA ASN A 44 -0.88 -15.81 2.17
C ASN A 44 0.05 -17.03 2.18
N ASN A 45 -0.54 -18.22 2.27
CA ASN A 45 0.22 -19.46 2.28
C ASN A 45 0.92 -19.74 0.93
N ARG A 46 0.62 -18.96 -0.11
CA ARG A 46 1.15 -19.13 -1.47
C ARG A 46 2.15 -18.05 -1.89
N SER A 47 2.40 -17.02 -1.08
CA SER A 47 3.35 -15.95 -1.43
C SER A 47 4.14 -15.48 -0.21
N PHE A 48 5.36 -14.98 -0.45
CA PHE A 48 6.18 -14.38 0.60
C PHE A 48 5.53 -13.07 1.06
N SER A 49 4.88 -13.11 2.22
CA SER A 49 4.24 -11.93 2.84
C SER A 49 5.12 -11.37 3.95
N PHE A 50 4.96 -10.08 4.25
CA PHE A 50 5.64 -9.45 5.39
C PHE A 50 5.29 -10.13 6.72
N GLN A 51 4.10 -10.74 6.81
CA GLN A 51 3.73 -11.57 7.95
C GLN A 51 4.66 -12.77 8.14
N ASN A 52 5.14 -13.40 7.07
CA ASN A 52 6.10 -14.49 7.17
C ASN A 52 7.44 -13.99 7.72
N VAL A 53 7.89 -12.81 7.29
CA VAL A 53 9.09 -12.16 7.86
C VAL A 53 8.92 -11.95 9.37
N ILE A 54 7.75 -11.44 9.82
CA ILE A 54 7.43 -11.26 11.25
C ILE A 54 7.45 -12.58 12.02
N LYS A 55 6.97 -13.69 11.42
CA LYS A 55 7.00 -15.00 12.07
C LYS A 55 8.44 -15.48 12.32
N HIS A 56 9.37 -15.17 11.41
CA HIS A 56 10.76 -15.59 11.52
C HIS A 56 11.56 -14.76 12.52
N ASP A 57 11.37 -13.44 12.57
CA ASP A 57 12.16 -12.56 13.46
C ASP A 57 11.32 -11.47 14.13
N ARG A 58 10.38 -11.91 14.97
CA ARG A 58 9.36 -11.04 15.57
C ARG A 58 9.96 -9.93 16.44
N GLN A 59 10.96 -10.25 17.26
CA GLN A 59 11.56 -9.28 18.19
C GLN A 59 12.31 -8.19 17.43
N LYS A 60 13.17 -8.57 16.47
CA LYS A 60 13.89 -7.62 15.63
C LYS A 60 12.93 -6.73 14.84
N ILE A 61 11.91 -7.30 14.21
CA ILE A 61 10.95 -6.52 13.44
C ILE A 61 10.15 -5.57 14.33
N GLN A 62 9.77 -6.00 15.53
CA GLN A 62 9.11 -5.12 16.49
C GLN A 62 9.98 -3.90 16.84
N VAL A 63 11.29 -4.08 17.04
CA VAL A 63 12.24 -2.98 17.29
C VAL A 63 12.32 -2.05 16.06
N LEU A 64 12.47 -2.62 14.86
CA LEU A 64 12.55 -1.84 13.62
C LEU A 64 11.27 -1.04 13.32
N LEU A 65 10.09 -1.60 13.62
CA LEU A 65 8.82 -0.88 13.51
C LEU A 65 8.73 0.26 14.54
N GLN A 66 9.17 0.03 15.77
CA GLN A 66 9.17 1.05 16.82
C GLN A 66 10.09 2.24 16.49
N GLN A 67 11.21 2.02 15.80
CA GLN A 67 12.08 3.09 15.29
C GLN A 67 11.34 4.05 14.35
N ASN A 68 10.30 3.58 13.65
CA ASN A 68 9.40 4.40 12.84
C ASN A 68 8.09 4.79 13.55
N LYS A 69 8.07 4.70 14.89
CA LYS A 69 6.89 5.01 15.72
C LYS A 69 5.67 4.13 15.40
N ILE A 70 5.87 2.96 14.79
CA ILE A 70 4.80 2.02 14.45
C ILE A 70 4.74 0.93 15.52
N LYS A 71 3.59 0.82 16.18
CA LYS A 71 3.34 -0.25 17.15
C LYS A 71 2.94 -1.52 16.40
N MET A 72 3.42 -2.68 16.84
CA MET A 72 2.99 -3.98 16.29
C MET A 72 1.46 -4.17 16.34
N LYS A 73 0.79 -3.59 17.35
CA LYS A 73 -0.67 -3.55 17.43
C LYS A 73 -1.30 -2.83 16.23
N PHE A 74 -0.78 -1.65 15.86
CA PHE A 74 -1.25 -0.91 14.68
C PHE A 74 -1.09 -1.74 13.41
N TYR A 75 0.08 -2.34 13.20
CA TYR A 75 0.32 -3.23 12.06
C TYR A 75 -0.72 -4.37 12.00
N ASN A 76 -0.95 -5.08 13.11
CA ASN A 76 -1.91 -6.18 13.19
C ASN A 76 -3.36 -5.71 12.92
N ASP A 77 -3.73 -4.54 13.42
CA ASP A 77 -5.08 -3.99 13.25
C ASP A 77 -5.34 -3.60 11.79
N ILE A 78 -4.38 -2.93 11.13
CA ILE A 78 -4.46 -2.61 9.70
C ILE A 78 -4.41 -3.89 8.85
N GLN A 79 -3.57 -4.86 9.19
CA GLN A 79 -3.47 -6.13 8.47
C GLN A 79 -4.81 -6.91 8.48
N LYS A 80 -5.51 -6.96 9.63
CA LYS A 80 -6.84 -7.58 9.71
C LYS A 80 -7.86 -6.88 8.83
N LYS A 81 -7.84 -5.55 8.82
CA LYS A 81 -8.72 -4.73 7.96
C LYS A 81 -8.43 -4.97 6.47
N LEU A 82 -7.17 -5.00 6.07
CA LEU A 82 -6.75 -5.31 4.69
C LEU A 82 -7.07 -6.76 4.30
N LYS A 83 -7.05 -7.70 5.26
CA LYS A 83 -7.52 -9.07 5.01
C LYS A 83 -9.02 -9.12 4.73
N LYS A 84 -9.83 -8.35 5.46
CA LYS A 84 -11.27 -8.21 5.18
C LYS A 84 -11.51 -7.62 3.78
N LEU A 85 -10.75 -6.58 3.42
CA LEU A 85 -10.76 -5.99 2.08
C LEU A 85 -10.44 -7.05 1.01
N ARG A 86 -9.31 -7.76 1.14
CA ARG A 86 -8.93 -8.85 0.21
C ARG A 86 -10.04 -9.88 0.05
N ASN A 87 -10.62 -10.36 1.15
CA ASN A 87 -11.60 -11.43 1.11
C ASN A 87 -12.89 -11.02 0.39
N LYS A 88 -13.32 -9.76 0.54
CA LYS A 88 -14.51 -9.24 -0.14
C LYS A 88 -14.23 -8.77 -1.58
N HIS A 89 -13.01 -8.32 -1.88
CA HIS A 89 -12.67 -7.73 -3.19
C HIS A 89 -12.01 -8.72 -4.15
N LEU A 90 -11.17 -9.65 -3.66
CA LEU A 90 -10.30 -10.51 -4.49
C LEU A 90 -10.70 -11.98 -4.51
N ALA A 91 -11.63 -12.43 -3.65
CA ALA A 91 -12.10 -13.82 -3.63
C ALA A 91 -13.44 -14.01 -4.36
N HIS A 92 -14.26 -12.97 -4.44
CA HIS A 92 -15.47 -12.89 -5.24
C HIS A 92 -15.54 -11.45 -5.77
N ILE A 93 -15.75 -11.26 -7.07
CA ILE A 93 -16.18 -9.95 -7.56
C ILE A 93 -17.60 -9.79 -7.03
N ASP A 94 -17.70 -9.22 -5.83
CA ASP A 94 -18.97 -9.01 -5.17
C ASP A 94 -19.73 -7.94 -5.95
N LYS A 95 -20.97 -8.22 -6.36
CA LYS A 95 -21.76 -7.29 -7.17
C LYS A 95 -21.89 -5.93 -6.47
N GLU A 96 -21.99 -5.95 -5.15
CA GLU A 96 -22.03 -4.74 -4.31
C GLU A 96 -20.74 -3.91 -4.39
N TYR A 97 -19.58 -4.52 -4.67
CA TYR A 97 -18.32 -3.80 -4.86
C TYR A 97 -18.24 -3.15 -6.25
N LEU A 98 -18.80 -3.80 -7.29
CA LEU A 98 -18.94 -3.17 -8.61
C LEU A 98 -19.87 -1.96 -8.56
N ASP A 99 -20.92 -2.03 -7.74
CA ASP A 99 -21.91 -0.96 -7.59
C ASP A 99 -21.37 0.20 -6.72
N ASP A 100 -20.58 -0.08 -5.67
CA ASP A 100 -19.94 0.95 -4.82
C ASP A 100 -18.59 0.49 -4.24
N PRO A 101 -17.46 0.83 -4.91
CA PRO A 101 -16.12 0.54 -4.43
C PRO A 101 -15.79 1.18 -3.08
N ASN A 102 -16.39 2.32 -2.74
CA ASN A 102 -16.09 3.07 -1.52
C ASN A 102 -16.67 2.42 -0.26
N ARG A 103 -17.81 1.73 -0.41
CA ARG A 103 -18.52 1.10 0.71
C ARG A 103 -17.62 0.23 1.58
N ILE A 104 -16.78 -0.60 0.96
CA ILE A 104 -15.89 -1.47 1.73
C ILE A 104 -14.77 -0.71 2.44
N TRP A 105 -14.27 0.36 1.82
CA TRP A 105 -13.26 1.24 2.41
C TRP A 105 -13.81 2.00 3.61
N ASP A 106 -15.06 2.44 3.53
CA ASP A 106 -15.77 3.08 4.64
C ASP A 106 -16.05 2.09 5.79
N GLU A 107 -16.38 0.84 5.47
CA GLU A 107 -16.56 -0.21 6.48
C GLU A 107 -15.27 -0.51 7.26
N ILE A 108 -14.12 -0.61 6.57
CA ILE A 108 -12.85 -0.98 7.21
C ILE A 108 -12.19 0.19 7.94
N LYS A 109 -12.59 1.43 7.63
CA LYS A 109 -12.11 2.66 8.27
C LYS A 109 -10.58 2.69 8.33
N ILE A 110 -9.95 2.48 7.17
CA ILE A 110 -8.52 2.76 6.96
C ILE A 110 -8.45 4.13 6.29
N THR A 111 -7.63 5.02 6.83
CA THR A 111 -7.36 6.35 6.24
C THR A 111 -6.14 6.30 5.31
N GLY A 112 -5.96 7.32 4.46
CA GLY A 112 -4.76 7.40 3.61
C GLY A 112 -3.46 7.44 4.43
N ASP A 113 -3.50 8.11 5.57
CA ASP A 113 -2.37 8.21 6.49
C ASP A 113 -2.05 6.88 7.19
N ASP A 114 -3.06 6.06 7.49
CA ASP A 114 -2.84 4.71 8.01
C ASP A 114 -2.04 3.86 7.00
N LEU A 115 -2.43 3.91 5.72
CA LEU A 115 -1.73 3.18 4.66
C LEU A 115 -0.32 3.72 4.44
N ARG A 116 -0.15 5.04 4.34
CA ARG A 116 1.17 5.68 4.20
C ARG A 116 2.10 5.29 5.35
N THR A 117 1.60 5.36 6.59
CA THR A 117 2.35 4.97 7.78
C THR A 117 2.75 3.50 7.72
N LEU A 118 1.82 2.60 7.35
CA LEU A 118 2.09 1.18 7.20
C LEU A 118 3.16 0.91 6.14
N ILE A 119 3.05 1.51 4.95
CA ILE A 119 3.98 1.34 3.83
C ILE A 119 5.39 1.78 4.23
N LYS A 120 5.52 2.98 4.83
CA LYS A 120 6.80 3.48 5.33
C LYS A 120 7.46 2.54 6.32
N GLY A 121 6.67 2.03 7.28
CA GLY A 121 7.16 1.07 8.27
C GLY A 121 7.66 -0.22 7.65
N VAL A 122 6.88 -0.79 6.74
CA VAL A 122 7.20 -2.04 6.06
C VAL A 122 8.44 -1.87 5.17
N TYR A 123 8.48 -0.79 4.38
CA TYR A 123 9.64 -0.43 3.56
C TYR A 123 10.90 -0.29 4.42
N TYR A 124 10.82 0.45 5.53
CA TYR A 124 11.95 0.63 6.43
C TYR A 124 12.45 -0.71 6.98
N VAL A 125 11.54 -1.56 7.49
CA VAL A 125 11.92 -2.87 8.02
C VAL A 125 12.62 -3.70 6.95
N VAL A 126 12.04 -3.80 5.74
CA VAL A 126 12.62 -4.57 4.63
C VAL A 126 13.99 -4.01 4.23
N LYS A 127 14.13 -2.68 4.13
CA LYS A 127 15.40 -2.00 3.84
C LYS A 127 16.44 -2.34 4.90
N GLN A 128 16.10 -2.26 6.18
CA GLN A 128 17.02 -2.56 7.27
C GLN A 128 17.41 -4.04 7.30
N LEU A 129 16.47 -4.96 7.08
CA LEU A 129 16.79 -6.39 6.98
C LEU A 129 17.73 -6.66 5.80
N TYR A 130 17.45 -6.08 4.62
CA TYR A 130 18.31 -6.21 3.46
C TYR A 130 19.74 -5.68 3.70
N LEU A 131 19.86 -4.48 4.27
CA LEU A 131 21.15 -3.86 4.58
C LEU A 131 21.98 -4.68 5.58
N ASN A 132 21.30 -5.28 6.57
CA ASN A 132 21.95 -6.04 7.62
C ASN A 132 22.31 -7.47 7.20
N GLU A 133 21.53 -8.09 6.31
CA GLU A 133 21.65 -9.53 6.01
C GLU A 133 22.15 -9.85 4.61
N ILE A 134 21.96 -8.95 3.62
CA ILE A 134 22.21 -9.27 2.21
C ILE A 134 23.33 -8.43 1.61
N SER A 135 23.27 -7.10 1.71
CA SER A 135 24.30 -6.24 1.09
C SER A 135 24.40 -4.85 1.75
N ARG A 136 25.65 -4.41 1.99
CA ARG A 136 25.96 -3.05 2.46
C ARG A 136 25.87 -1.98 1.36
N ASN A 137 25.72 -2.39 0.09
CA ASN A 137 25.65 -1.47 -1.05
C ASN A 137 24.40 -1.77 -1.89
N PRO A 138 23.22 -1.27 -1.48
CA PRO A 138 21.95 -1.63 -2.10
C PRO A 138 21.79 -1.02 -3.50
N LYS A 139 21.36 -1.83 -4.47
CA LYS A 139 20.69 -1.32 -5.70
C LYS A 139 19.19 -1.19 -5.41
N TYR A 140 18.81 -0.27 -4.54
CA TYR A 140 17.40 0.00 -4.23
C TYR A 140 16.95 1.30 -4.89
N VAL A 141 15.69 1.31 -5.32
CA VAL A 141 14.96 2.56 -5.57
C VAL A 141 14.57 3.11 -4.20
N GLU A 142 14.94 4.36 -3.92
CA GLU A 142 14.51 5.03 -2.70
C GLU A 142 12.99 5.28 -2.77
N TYR A 143 12.29 4.92 -1.70
CA TYR A 143 10.90 5.32 -1.54
C TYR A 143 10.87 6.64 -0.79
N ASP A 144 10.62 7.71 -1.53
CA ASP A 144 10.62 9.10 -1.05
C ASP A 144 9.19 9.67 -0.87
N ASP A 145 8.17 8.82 -0.99
CA ASP A 145 6.75 9.17 -1.12
C ASP A 145 6.40 10.09 -2.31
N LYS A 146 7.39 10.56 -3.07
CA LYS A 146 7.25 11.48 -4.22
C LYS A 146 7.30 10.76 -5.56
N SER A 147 7.76 9.53 -5.59
CA SER A 147 8.19 8.79 -6.78
C SER A 147 7.10 8.49 -7.81
N ILE A 148 5.81 8.48 -7.42
CA ILE A 148 4.69 8.38 -8.38
C ILE A 148 4.30 9.76 -8.91
N LEU A 149 4.34 10.78 -8.05
CA LEU A 149 3.94 12.14 -8.38
C LEU A 149 4.97 12.82 -9.29
N GLU A 150 6.26 12.71 -8.96
CA GLU A 150 7.34 13.24 -9.78
C GLU A 150 7.46 12.50 -11.13
N PHE A 151 7.14 11.20 -11.18
CA PHE A 151 7.11 10.46 -12.45
C PHE A 151 6.00 10.99 -13.38
N ILE A 152 4.82 11.32 -12.84
CA ILE A 152 3.72 11.89 -13.62
C ILE A 152 4.08 13.34 -14.03
N GLU A 153 4.52 14.20 -13.10
CA GLU A 153 4.89 15.58 -13.42
C GLU A 153 6.01 15.69 -14.48
N LYS A 154 7.04 14.83 -14.38
CA LYS A 154 8.18 14.85 -15.30
C LYS A 154 7.86 14.35 -16.70
N ASN A 155 6.84 13.51 -16.86
CA ASN A 155 6.44 12.94 -18.15
C ASN A 155 5.20 13.60 -18.77
N TYR A 156 4.50 14.48 -18.03
CA TYR A 156 3.28 15.15 -18.50
C TYR A 156 3.35 16.69 -18.51
N GLN A 157 4.46 17.32 -18.11
CA GLN A 157 4.69 18.77 -18.33
C GLN A 157 5.20 19.14 -19.74
N THR A 158 5.38 18.18 -20.64
CA THR A 158 5.57 18.44 -22.08
C THR A 158 4.25 18.29 -22.80
N ASN A 159 3.40 19.32 -22.73
CA ASN A 159 2.49 19.78 -23.78
C ASN A 159 1.83 21.08 -23.37
#